data_AF-A0A645E7F9-F1
#
_entry.id   AF-A0A645E7F9-F1
#
_cell.length_a   1.000
_cell.length_b   1.000
_cell.length_c   1.000
_cell.angle_alpha   90.00
_cell.angle_beta   90.00
_cell.angle_gamma   90.00
#
_symmetry.space_group_name_H-M   'P 1'
#
loop_
_entity.id
_entity.type
_entity.pdbx_description
1 polymer ?
#
loop_
_entity_poly.entity_id
_entity_poly.type
_entity_poly.pdbx_seq_one_letter_code
_entity_poly.pdbx_strand_id
1 'polypeptide(L)'
;MLDNADDLAILEGIIGFAHAFSRELIAEGVETEAHGELLLQLGCELGQGFGIARPMPGDDIPAWVKRWTPPAVWSTARRIGRDELPTLYAMVEHRAWIRQVTAYLIGQRDTPHELDPGLCRFGGWLGSKLVRAAPDEVAEIAAASKLHEQAHRMAQELISDCRHGKRANVGTRLAELDRLRDALTQSLFSFCNEAGESRPAPDRNTPHQA
;
A
#
# COMPACT_ATOMS: atom_id res chain seq x y z
N MET A 1 3.31 10.32 1.94
CA MET A 1 3.85 10.04 0.59
C MET A 1 3.25 8.76 0.00
N LEU A 2 2.63 7.87 0.80
CA LEU A 2 2.05 6.59 0.33
C LEU A 2 0.56 6.51 0.58
N ASP A 3 -0.05 7.68 0.54
CA ASP A 3 -1.31 7.94 1.20
C ASP A 3 -2.47 7.97 0.20
N ASN A 4 -2.17 8.23 -1.05
CA ASN A 4 -3.12 8.22 -2.15
C ASN A 4 -2.48 7.54 -3.38
N ALA A 5 -3.31 7.08 -4.30
CA ALA A 5 -2.87 6.33 -5.48
C ALA A 5 -2.09 7.19 -6.49
N ASP A 6 -2.32 8.51 -6.50
CA ASP A 6 -1.60 9.42 -7.38
C ASP A 6 -0.12 9.53 -6.97
N ASP A 7 0.17 9.57 -5.68
CA ASP A 7 1.55 9.54 -5.16
C ASP A 7 2.26 8.26 -5.60
N LEU A 8 1.58 7.11 -5.53
CA LEU A 8 2.11 5.82 -5.98
C LEU A 8 2.37 5.82 -7.50
N ALA A 9 1.46 6.40 -8.30
CA ALA A 9 1.64 6.54 -9.74
C ALA A 9 2.80 7.43 -10.14
N ILE A 10 3.00 8.53 -9.40
CA ILE A 10 4.15 9.40 -9.59
C ILE A 10 5.45 8.65 -9.27
N LEU A 11 5.49 7.93 -8.14
CA LEU A 11 6.65 7.13 -7.74
C LEU A 11 6.98 6.05 -8.77
N GLU A 12 5.99 5.25 -9.18
CA GLU A 12 6.16 4.21 -10.20
C GLU A 12 6.68 4.81 -11.52
N GLY A 13 6.08 5.94 -11.96
CA GLY A 13 6.48 6.63 -13.19
C GLY A 13 7.91 7.14 -13.14
N ILE A 14 8.32 7.78 -12.04
CA ILE A 14 9.69 8.29 -11.85
C ILE A 14 10.70 7.14 -11.81
N ILE A 15 10.40 6.07 -11.06
CA ILE A 15 11.27 4.88 -10.97
C ILE A 15 11.39 4.21 -12.35
N GLY A 16 10.27 4.04 -13.05
CA GLY A 16 10.24 3.50 -14.40
C GLY A 16 11.06 4.34 -15.39
N PHE A 17 10.96 5.67 -15.29
CA PHE A 17 11.73 6.61 -16.11
C PHE A 17 13.23 6.50 -15.82
N ALA A 18 13.64 6.55 -14.55
CA ALA A 18 15.05 6.42 -14.17
C ALA A 18 15.67 5.13 -14.73
N HIS A 19 14.97 3.99 -14.59
CA HIS A 19 15.41 2.72 -15.16
C HIS A 19 15.51 2.74 -16.69
N ALA A 20 14.51 3.31 -17.38
CA ALA A 20 14.51 3.38 -18.85
C ALA A 20 15.69 4.21 -19.40
N PHE A 21 16.17 5.19 -18.64
CA PHE A 21 17.32 6.02 -19.00
C PHE A 21 18.63 5.57 -18.35
N SER A 22 18.65 4.40 -17.69
CA SER A 22 19.80 3.88 -16.95
C SER A 22 20.39 4.92 -15.99
N ARG A 23 19.52 5.65 -15.30
CA ARG A 23 19.87 6.64 -14.27
C ARG A 23 19.69 6.05 -12.89
N GLU A 24 20.62 6.41 -12.02
CA GLU A 24 20.53 6.13 -10.61
C GLU A 24 19.46 7.05 -9.99
N LEU A 25 18.62 6.48 -9.12
CA LEU A 25 17.56 7.18 -8.43
C LEU A 25 17.76 7.04 -6.93
N ILE A 26 17.79 8.18 -6.24
CA ILE A 26 17.79 8.24 -4.78
C ILE A 26 16.47 8.81 -4.28
N ALA A 27 15.82 8.09 -3.36
CA ALA A 27 14.64 8.57 -2.67
C ALA A 27 15.04 9.36 -1.42
N GLU A 28 14.86 10.68 -1.44
CA GLU A 28 15.06 11.52 -0.25
C GLU A 28 13.79 11.57 0.62
N GLY A 29 13.97 11.70 1.93
CA GLY A 29 12.85 11.74 2.89
C GLY A 29 12.36 10.37 3.36
N VAL A 30 13.21 9.34 3.37
CA VAL A 30 12.88 8.04 3.94
C VAL A 30 12.81 8.14 5.47
N GLU A 31 11.62 8.35 6.02
CA GLU A 31 11.41 8.57 7.47
C GLU A 31 11.05 7.30 8.26
N THR A 32 10.45 6.29 7.62
CA THR A 32 9.92 5.11 8.29
C THR A 32 10.37 3.81 7.61
N GLU A 33 10.33 2.70 8.33
CA GLU A 33 10.60 1.37 7.75
C GLU A 33 9.64 1.06 6.59
N ALA A 34 8.36 1.43 6.71
CA ALA A 34 7.38 1.23 5.65
C ALA A 34 7.70 2.04 4.37
N HIS A 35 8.29 3.24 4.48
CA HIS A 35 8.76 3.99 3.31
C HIS A 35 9.85 3.22 2.58
N GLY A 36 10.86 2.74 3.31
CA GLY A 36 11.99 2.00 2.71
C GLY A 36 11.55 0.68 2.09
N GLU A 37 10.66 -0.07 2.76
CA GLU A 37 10.14 -1.33 2.24
C GLU A 37 9.43 -1.14 0.89
N LEU A 38 8.54 -0.14 0.78
CA LEU A 38 7.85 0.08 -0.48
C LEU A 38 8.79 0.57 -1.59
N LEU A 39 9.75 1.45 -1.28
CA LEU A 39 10.75 1.89 -2.27
C LEU A 39 11.52 0.70 -2.84
N LEU A 40 11.98 -0.22 -1.98
CA LEU A 40 12.64 -1.46 -2.38
C LEU A 40 11.72 -2.35 -3.22
N GLN A 41 10.45 -2.49 -2.81
CA GLN A 41 9.43 -3.23 -3.55
C GLN A 41 9.18 -2.65 -4.95
N LEU A 42 9.24 -1.32 -5.13
CA LEU A 42 9.11 -0.66 -6.42
C LEU A 42 10.42 -0.69 -7.24
N GLY A 43 11.54 -1.07 -6.62
CA GLY A 43 12.86 -1.18 -7.24
C GLY A 43 13.73 0.07 -7.12
N CYS A 44 13.46 0.93 -6.14
CA CYS A 44 14.36 2.02 -5.73
C CYS A 44 15.20 1.55 -4.54
N GLU A 45 16.50 1.33 -4.77
CA GLU A 45 17.41 0.72 -3.79
C GLU A 45 18.21 1.75 -2.99
N LEU A 46 18.24 3.01 -3.43
CA LEU A 46 18.97 4.09 -2.76
C LEU A 46 17.98 5.03 -2.09
N GLY A 47 18.29 5.38 -0.84
CA GLY A 47 17.47 6.31 -0.08
C GLY A 47 18.29 7.13 0.90
N GLN A 48 17.71 8.26 1.29
CA GLN A 48 18.23 9.12 2.34
C GLN A 48 17.08 9.57 3.23
N GLY A 49 17.26 9.47 4.55
CA GLY A 49 16.30 10.01 5.51
C GLY A 49 16.47 9.43 6.89
N PHE A 50 15.63 9.89 7.82
CA PHE A 50 15.72 9.55 9.23
C PHE A 50 15.46 8.08 9.55
N GLY A 51 14.75 7.36 8.68
CA GLY A 51 14.57 5.91 8.78
C GLY A 51 15.87 5.13 8.53
N ILE A 52 16.87 5.75 7.88
CA ILE A 52 18.20 5.16 7.64
C ILE A 52 19.17 5.67 8.70
N ALA A 53 19.30 6.99 8.83
CA ALA A 53 20.16 7.65 9.79
C ALA A 53 19.73 9.08 10.08
N ARG A 54 19.99 9.56 11.30
CA ARG A 54 19.96 10.99 11.61
C ARG A 54 21.20 11.68 11.03
N PRO A 55 21.14 12.98 10.70
CA PRO A 55 22.31 13.76 10.35
C PRO A 55 23.39 13.63 11.42
N MET A 56 24.63 13.41 11.01
CA MET A 56 25.79 13.25 11.88
C MET A 56 27.01 13.98 11.31
N PRO A 57 27.98 14.38 12.14
CA PRO A 57 29.28 14.84 11.68
C PRO A 57 29.95 13.84 10.71
N GLY A 58 30.71 14.35 9.74
CA GLY A 58 31.38 13.50 8.75
C GLY A 58 32.32 12.45 9.36
N ASP A 59 32.99 12.81 10.45
CA ASP A 59 33.94 11.94 11.17
C ASP A 59 33.24 10.72 11.83
N ASP A 60 31.92 10.78 12.04
CA ASP A 60 31.14 9.70 12.64
C ASP A 60 30.69 8.66 11.60
N ILE A 61 30.68 9.00 10.30
CA ILE A 61 30.20 8.13 9.22
C ILE A 61 30.93 6.78 9.18
N PRO A 62 32.28 6.70 9.25
CA PRO A 62 32.97 5.41 9.19
C PRO A 62 32.62 4.47 10.34
N ALA A 63 32.33 5.01 11.53
CA ALA A 63 31.90 4.22 12.68
C ALA A 63 30.44 3.77 12.54
N TRP A 64 29.57 4.64 12.02
CA TRP A 64 28.18 4.32 11.73
C TRP A 64 28.04 3.22 10.68
N VAL A 65 28.73 3.32 9.53
CA VAL A 65 28.68 2.33 8.44
C VAL A 65 29.02 0.91 8.93
N LYS A 66 30.00 0.78 9.84
CA LYS A 66 30.40 -0.54 10.39
C LYS A 66 29.35 -1.18 11.29
N ARG A 67 28.44 -0.40 11.86
CA ARG A 67 27.42 -0.84 12.82
C ARG A 67 26.02 -0.86 12.23
N TRP A 68 25.81 -0.14 11.14
CA TRP A 68 24.50 0.01 10.54
C TRP A 68 23.98 -1.33 10.02
N THR A 69 22.74 -1.63 10.38
CA THR A 69 22.00 -2.79 9.90
C THR A 69 20.65 -2.30 9.41
N PRO A 70 20.23 -2.66 8.19
CA PRO A 70 18.89 -2.32 7.73
C PRO A 70 17.83 -3.01 8.61
N PRO A 71 16.64 -2.41 8.77
CA PRO A 71 15.47 -3.10 9.26
C PRO A 71 15.27 -4.46 8.57
N ALA A 72 14.83 -5.47 9.32
CA ALA A 72 14.66 -6.84 8.79
C ALA A 72 13.73 -6.87 7.57
N VAL A 73 12.66 -6.07 7.61
CA VAL A 73 11.68 -5.94 6.52
C VAL A 73 12.29 -5.47 5.20
N TRP A 74 13.35 -4.65 5.24
CA TRP A 74 14.06 -4.19 4.03
C TRP A 74 14.92 -5.29 3.43
N SER A 75 15.47 -6.18 4.28
CA SER A 75 16.32 -7.28 3.82
C SER A 75 15.52 -8.38 3.13
N THR A 76 14.23 -8.49 3.44
CA THR A 76 13.30 -9.48 2.88
C THR A 76 12.35 -8.89 1.83
N ALA A 77 12.46 -7.59 1.53
CA ALA A 77 11.58 -6.92 0.58
C ALA A 77 11.75 -7.51 -0.83
N ARG A 78 10.68 -8.09 -1.37
CA ARG A 78 10.65 -8.59 -2.75
C ARG A 78 10.16 -7.48 -3.68
N ARG A 79 10.80 -7.33 -4.85
CA ARG A 79 10.28 -6.46 -5.90
C ARG A 79 8.90 -6.93 -6.35
N ILE A 80 7.94 -6.00 -6.38
CA ILE A 80 6.58 -6.25 -6.85
C ILE A 80 6.60 -6.40 -8.38
N GLY A 81 5.96 -7.47 -8.88
CA GLY A 81 5.77 -7.71 -10.30
C GLY A 81 4.79 -6.72 -10.93
N ARG A 82 4.89 -6.48 -12.25
CA ARG A 82 3.97 -5.59 -12.96
C ARG A 82 2.51 -6.04 -12.90
N ASP A 83 2.29 -7.34 -12.82
CA ASP A 83 0.99 -8.00 -12.66
C ASP A 83 0.38 -7.81 -11.26
N GLU A 84 1.22 -7.54 -10.26
CA GLU A 84 0.83 -7.32 -8.86
C GLU A 84 0.51 -5.83 -8.57
N LEU A 85 1.05 -4.91 -9.38
CA LEU A 85 0.83 -3.47 -9.23
C LEU A 85 -0.66 -3.09 -9.12
N PRO A 86 -1.59 -3.58 -9.97
CA PRO A 86 -3.00 -3.24 -9.83
C PRO A 86 -3.58 -3.57 -8.45
N THR A 87 -3.13 -4.64 -7.80
CA THR A 87 -3.55 -5.00 -6.44
C THR A 87 -3.02 -3.98 -5.43
N LEU A 88 -1.75 -3.60 -5.54
CA LEU A 88 -1.15 -2.57 -4.69
C LEU A 88 -1.91 -1.23 -4.82
N TYR A 89 -2.19 -0.79 -6.05
CA TYR A 89 -2.99 0.42 -6.28
C TYR A 89 -4.37 0.33 -5.61
N ALA A 90 -5.06 -0.79 -5.79
CA ALA A 90 -6.36 -1.01 -5.17
C ALA A 90 -6.27 -0.88 -3.63
N MET A 91 -5.26 -1.47 -3.00
CA MET A 91 -5.04 -1.37 -1.55
C MET A 91 -4.80 0.08 -1.10
N VAL A 92 -3.99 0.84 -1.84
CA VAL A 92 -3.73 2.26 -1.55
C VAL A 92 -5.00 3.10 -1.73
N GLU A 93 -5.79 2.87 -2.79
CA GLU A 93 -7.06 3.56 -3.01
C GLU A 93 -8.06 3.31 -1.87
N HIS A 94 -8.18 2.07 -1.41
CA HIS A 94 -9.08 1.74 -0.31
C HIS A 94 -8.62 2.35 1.03
N ARG A 95 -7.31 2.33 1.30
CA ARG A 95 -6.73 3.04 2.46
C ARG A 95 -7.01 4.54 2.40
N ALA A 96 -6.83 5.15 1.23
CA ALA A 96 -7.14 6.56 1.02
C ALA A 96 -8.63 6.87 1.25
N TRP A 97 -9.53 5.99 0.80
CA TRP A 97 -10.97 6.10 1.05
C TRP A 97 -11.31 6.09 2.54
N ILE A 98 -10.77 5.13 3.33
CA ILE A 98 -11.00 5.08 4.78
C ILE A 98 -10.53 6.36 5.47
N ARG A 99 -9.36 6.88 5.10
CA ARG A 99 -8.85 8.13 5.68
C ARG A 99 -9.78 9.31 5.41
N GLN A 100 -10.39 9.37 4.21
CA GLN A 100 -11.37 10.41 3.87
C GLN A 100 -12.68 10.26 4.66
N VAL A 101 -13.14 9.02 4.88
CA VAL A 101 -14.28 8.73 5.77
C VAL A 101 -13.97 9.20 7.19
N THR A 102 -12.80 8.85 7.72
CA THR A 102 -12.35 9.26 9.06
C THR A 102 -12.28 10.78 9.18
N ALA A 103 -11.67 11.47 8.20
CA ALA A 103 -11.57 12.93 8.18
C ALA A 103 -12.94 13.62 8.26
N TYR A 104 -13.95 13.10 7.54
CA TYR A 104 -15.32 13.59 7.65
C TYR A 104 -15.91 13.35 9.05
N LEU A 105 -15.75 12.14 9.59
CA LEU A 105 -16.31 11.77 10.90
C LEU A 105 -15.73 12.59 12.06
N ILE A 106 -14.48 13.04 11.95
CA ILE A 106 -13.82 13.90 12.94
C ILE A 106 -13.94 15.40 12.64
N GLY A 107 -14.69 15.78 11.59
CA GLY A 107 -14.97 17.19 11.26
C GLY A 107 -13.84 17.94 10.56
N GLN A 108 -12.85 17.23 10.00
CA GLN A 108 -11.80 17.82 9.16
C GLN A 108 -12.24 18.00 7.69
N ARG A 109 -13.46 17.57 7.36
CA ARG A 109 -14.04 17.65 6.01
C ARG A 109 -15.55 17.85 6.10
N ASP A 110 -16.09 18.71 5.23
CA ASP A 110 -17.51 19.08 5.26
C ASP A 110 -18.42 18.13 4.48
N THR A 111 -17.90 17.46 3.46
CA THR A 111 -18.66 16.55 2.59
C THR A 111 -18.10 15.12 2.65
N PRO A 112 -18.94 14.10 2.89
CA PRO A 112 -18.46 12.73 2.87
C PRO A 112 -18.04 12.36 1.44
N HIS A 113 -17.04 11.47 1.35
CA HIS A 113 -16.67 10.85 0.08
C HIS A 113 -17.75 9.86 -0.38
N GLU A 114 -17.72 9.43 -1.64
CA GLU A 114 -18.55 8.34 -2.17
C GLU A 114 -18.49 7.11 -1.24
N LEU A 115 -19.67 6.58 -0.89
CA LEU A 115 -19.85 5.48 0.05
C LEU A 115 -20.43 4.23 -0.61
N ASP A 116 -20.89 4.32 -1.85
CA ASP A 116 -21.35 3.16 -2.60
C ASP A 116 -20.14 2.26 -2.95
N PRO A 117 -20.12 0.99 -2.49
CA PRO A 117 -19.03 0.06 -2.82
C PRO A 117 -18.92 -0.24 -4.32
N GLY A 118 -19.99 -0.08 -5.11
CA GLY A 118 -19.97 -0.27 -6.56
C GLY A 118 -19.42 0.92 -7.34
N LEU A 119 -19.38 2.12 -6.73
CA LEU A 119 -18.88 3.34 -7.36
C LEU A 119 -17.45 3.70 -6.96
N CYS A 120 -16.89 3.03 -5.95
CA CYS A 120 -15.50 3.23 -5.57
C CYS A 120 -14.55 2.51 -6.55
N ARG A 121 -13.37 3.09 -6.80
CA ARG A 121 -12.38 2.52 -7.75
C ARG A 121 -11.93 1.11 -7.35
N PHE A 122 -11.73 0.88 -6.05
CA PHE A 122 -11.41 -0.43 -5.50
C PHE A 122 -12.49 -1.48 -5.81
N GLY A 123 -13.76 -1.13 -5.62
CA GLY A 123 -14.90 -2.02 -5.92
C GLY A 123 -15.00 -2.35 -7.41
N GLY A 124 -14.77 -1.36 -8.28
CA GLY A 124 -14.67 -1.59 -9.73
C GLY A 124 -13.52 -2.53 -10.11
N TRP A 125 -12.34 -2.36 -9.49
CA TRP A 125 -11.21 -3.27 -9.67
C TRP A 125 -11.54 -4.68 -9.19
N LEU A 126 -12.12 -4.82 -8.00
CA LEU A 126 -12.44 -6.11 -7.39
C LEU A 126 -13.49 -6.87 -8.19
N GLY A 127 -14.52 -6.18 -8.67
CA GLY A 127 -15.51 -6.75 -9.59
C GLY A 127 -14.87 -7.23 -10.89
N SER A 128 -13.98 -6.42 -11.49
CA SER A 128 -13.24 -6.85 -12.69
C SER A 128 -12.32 -8.04 -12.43
N LYS A 129 -11.73 -8.15 -11.23
CA LYS A 129 -10.88 -9.27 -10.84
C LYS A 129 -11.68 -10.55 -10.65
N LEU A 130 -12.81 -10.48 -9.94
CA LEU A 130 -13.69 -11.63 -9.73
C LEU A 130 -14.19 -12.24 -11.06
N VAL A 131 -14.50 -11.41 -12.05
CA VAL A 131 -14.91 -11.85 -13.39
C VAL A 131 -13.80 -12.62 -14.13
N ARG A 132 -12.53 -12.34 -13.82
CA ARG A 132 -11.35 -12.93 -14.49
C ARG A 132 -10.65 -13.99 -13.62
N ALA A 133 -11.18 -14.26 -12.44
CA ALA A 133 -10.56 -15.14 -11.46
C ALA A 133 -10.53 -16.59 -11.94
N ALA A 134 -9.43 -17.29 -11.68
CA ALA A 134 -9.37 -18.74 -11.79
C ALA A 134 -10.25 -19.38 -10.68
N PRO A 135 -10.76 -20.62 -10.86
CA PRO A 135 -11.69 -21.24 -9.91
C PRO A 135 -11.16 -21.34 -8.46
N ASP A 136 -9.86 -21.49 -8.30
CA ASP A 136 -9.14 -21.53 -7.03
C ASP A 136 -9.01 -20.15 -6.36
N GLU A 137 -9.00 -19.07 -7.14
CA GLU A 137 -8.92 -17.68 -6.65
C GLU A 137 -10.30 -17.12 -6.20
N VAL A 138 -11.41 -17.70 -6.68
CA VAL A 138 -12.77 -17.18 -6.46
C VAL A 138 -13.09 -17.02 -4.98
N ALA A 139 -12.71 -18.00 -4.15
CA ALA A 139 -13.02 -17.98 -2.73
C ALA A 139 -12.34 -16.82 -2.00
N GLU A 140 -11.08 -16.54 -2.34
CA GLU A 140 -10.31 -15.45 -1.74
C GLU A 140 -10.81 -14.08 -2.17
N ILE A 141 -11.07 -13.91 -3.47
CA ILE A 141 -11.61 -12.65 -4.02
C ILE A 141 -13.01 -12.38 -3.45
N ALA A 142 -13.83 -13.42 -3.27
CA ALA A 142 -15.12 -13.29 -2.59
C ALA A 142 -14.97 -12.89 -1.11
N ALA A 143 -13.97 -13.42 -0.40
CA ALA A 143 -13.69 -13.03 0.99
C ALA A 143 -13.27 -11.55 1.08
N ALA A 144 -12.38 -11.10 0.20
CA ALA A 144 -12.01 -9.69 0.07
C ALA A 144 -13.22 -8.81 -0.25
N SER A 145 -14.11 -9.27 -1.14
CA SER A 145 -15.35 -8.55 -1.51
C SER A 145 -16.28 -8.38 -0.32
N LYS A 146 -16.43 -9.42 0.51
CA LYS A 146 -17.23 -9.35 1.74
C LYS A 146 -16.65 -8.37 2.75
N LEU A 147 -15.33 -8.37 2.95
CA LEU A 147 -14.65 -7.43 3.86
C LEU A 147 -14.82 -5.98 3.39
N HIS A 148 -14.69 -5.75 2.08
CA HIS A 148 -14.91 -4.46 1.45
C HIS A 148 -16.34 -3.95 1.64
N GLU A 149 -17.35 -4.77 1.35
CA GLU A 149 -18.76 -4.41 1.57
C GLU A 149 -19.07 -4.10 3.04
N GLN A 150 -18.46 -4.85 3.97
CA GLN A 150 -18.60 -4.60 5.41
C GLN A 150 -18.02 -3.24 5.80
N ALA A 151 -16.84 -2.88 5.28
CA ALA A 151 -16.22 -1.58 5.53
C ALA A 151 -17.10 -0.43 5.02
N HIS A 152 -17.63 -0.54 3.80
CA HIS A 152 -18.57 0.43 3.22
C HIS A 152 -19.85 0.58 4.03
N ARG A 153 -20.48 -0.53 4.41
CA ARG A 153 -21.70 -0.52 5.25
C ARG A 153 -21.45 0.16 6.60
N MET A 154 -20.34 -0.17 7.25
CA MET A 154 -19.96 0.44 8.53
C MET A 154 -19.73 1.95 8.40
N ALA A 155 -19.07 2.39 7.32
CA ALA A 155 -18.87 3.81 7.04
C ALA A 155 -20.20 4.55 6.82
N GLN A 156 -21.13 3.95 6.07
CA GLN A 156 -22.48 4.50 5.85
C GLN A 156 -23.26 4.66 7.16
N GLU A 157 -23.25 3.63 8.00
CA GLU A 157 -23.89 3.67 9.33
C GLU A 157 -23.26 4.77 10.21
N LEU A 158 -21.93 4.84 10.27
CA LEU A 158 -21.20 5.85 11.04
C LEU A 158 -21.53 7.27 10.60
N ILE A 159 -21.56 7.50 9.29
CA ILE A 159 -21.88 8.81 8.72
C ILE A 159 -23.34 9.17 8.99
N SER A 160 -24.26 8.21 8.89
CA SER A 160 -25.66 8.40 9.25
C SER A 160 -25.82 8.76 10.73
N ASP A 161 -25.20 8.00 11.65
CA ASP A 161 -25.25 8.28 13.08
C ASP A 161 -24.70 9.68 13.42
N CYS A 162 -23.56 10.06 12.85
CA CYS A 162 -22.97 11.38 13.01
C CYS A 162 -23.88 12.52 12.52
N ARG A 163 -24.58 12.33 11.39
CA ARG A 163 -25.56 13.29 10.85
C ARG A 163 -26.79 13.45 11.76
N HIS A 164 -27.18 12.39 12.47
CA HIS A 164 -28.27 12.42 13.45
C HIS A 164 -27.81 12.83 14.86
N GLY A 165 -26.57 13.34 15.01
CA GLY A 165 -26.03 13.79 16.30
C GLY A 165 -25.57 12.68 17.24
N LYS A 166 -25.61 11.42 16.82
CA LYS A 166 -25.15 10.25 17.60
C LYS A 166 -23.65 10.07 17.44
N ARG A 167 -22.85 10.93 18.09
CA ARG A 167 -21.37 10.87 18.04
C ARG A 167 -20.74 10.06 19.17
N ALA A 168 -21.56 9.53 20.10
CA ALA A 168 -21.08 8.60 21.10
C ALA A 168 -20.52 7.35 20.39
N ASN A 169 -19.31 6.92 20.75
CA ASN A 169 -18.61 5.73 20.22
C ASN A 169 -17.98 5.86 18.82
N VAL A 170 -17.91 7.06 18.21
CA VAL A 170 -17.21 7.24 16.91
C VAL A 170 -15.79 6.69 16.97
N GLY A 171 -15.02 6.95 18.04
CA GLY A 171 -13.66 6.43 18.19
C GLY A 171 -13.59 4.89 18.19
N THR A 172 -14.47 4.21 18.92
CA THR A 172 -14.51 2.73 18.96
C THR A 172 -14.86 2.13 17.61
N ARG A 173 -15.82 2.73 16.91
CA ARG A 173 -16.25 2.26 15.59
C ARG A 173 -15.23 2.58 14.49
N LEU A 174 -14.50 3.70 14.60
CA LEU A 174 -13.34 3.97 13.73
C LEU A 174 -12.26 2.89 13.89
N ALA A 175 -11.96 2.48 15.12
CA ALA A 175 -11.03 1.39 15.37
C ALA A 175 -11.51 0.02 14.84
N GLU A 176 -12.82 -0.16 14.64
CA GLU A 176 -13.39 -1.34 13.99
C GLU A 176 -13.25 -1.25 12.46
N LEU A 177 -13.47 -0.07 11.88
CA LEU A 177 -13.23 0.20 10.46
C LEU A 177 -11.76 0.01 10.09
N ASP A 178 -10.83 0.45 10.94
CA ASP A 178 -9.38 0.20 10.78
C ASP A 178 -9.06 -1.29 10.83
N ARG A 179 -9.73 -2.07 11.68
CA ARG A 179 -9.56 -3.54 11.70
C ARG A 179 -10.07 -4.21 10.42
N LEU A 180 -11.18 -3.75 9.85
CA LEU A 180 -11.68 -4.24 8.56
C LEU A 180 -10.71 -3.92 7.42
N ARG A 181 -10.12 -2.71 7.42
CA ARG A 181 -9.05 -2.33 6.47
C ARG A 181 -7.87 -3.29 6.54
N ASP A 182 -7.40 -3.57 7.74
CA ASP A 182 -6.20 -4.39 7.96
C ASP A 182 -6.47 -5.84 7.55
N ALA A 183 -7.66 -6.37 7.87
CA ALA A 183 -8.10 -7.68 7.39
C ALA A 183 -8.21 -7.75 5.85
N LEU A 184 -8.75 -6.72 5.20
CA LEU A 184 -8.83 -6.66 3.74
C LEU A 184 -7.43 -6.59 3.11
N THR A 185 -6.56 -5.75 3.67
CA THR A 185 -5.16 -5.61 3.23
C THR A 185 -4.44 -6.96 3.33
N GLN A 186 -4.61 -7.68 4.43
CA GLN A 186 -4.03 -9.00 4.63
C GLN A 186 -4.57 -10.03 3.62
N SER A 187 -5.88 -10.03 3.37
CA SER A 187 -6.50 -10.92 2.38
C SER A 187 -5.95 -10.70 0.97
N LEU A 188 -5.66 -9.45 0.60
CA LEU A 188 -5.09 -9.11 -0.71
C LEU A 188 -3.59 -9.44 -0.80
N PHE A 189 -2.86 -9.38 0.31
CA PHE A 189 -1.44 -9.77 0.34
C PHE A 189 -1.24 -11.28 0.19
N SER A 190 -2.06 -12.11 0.83
CA SER A 190 -2.00 -13.57 0.66
C SER A 190 -2.15 -13.96 -0.80
N PHE A 191 -3.08 -13.33 -1.50
CA PHE A 191 -3.31 -13.50 -2.94
C PHE A 191 -2.08 -13.18 -3.81
N CYS A 192 -1.37 -12.08 -3.52
CA CYS A 192 -0.15 -11.72 -4.26
C CYS A 192 1.04 -12.66 -4.01
N ASN A 193 1.13 -13.22 -2.80
CA ASN A 193 2.24 -14.11 -2.43
C ASN A 193 2.10 -15.51 -3.02
N GLU A 194 0.89 -16.08 -3.08
CA GLU A 194 0.64 -17.40 -3.66
C GLU A 194 0.86 -17.42 -5.19
N ALA A 195 0.54 -16.32 -5.88
CA ALA A 195 0.86 -16.15 -7.29
C ALA A 195 2.38 -16.04 -7.56
N GLY A 196 3.16 -15.60 -6.56
CA GLY A 196 4.61 -15.41 -6.65
C GLY A 196 5.43 -16.69 -6.47
N GLU A 197 4.98 -17.64 -5.65
CA GLU A 197 5.71 -18.91 -5.39
C GLU A 197 5.71 -19.86 -6.60
N SER A 198 4.78 -19.68 -7.54
CA SER A 198 4.66 -20.52 -8.74
C SER A 198 5.55 -20.07 -9.91
N ARG A 199 6.35 -19.01 -9.78
CA ARG A 199 7.23 -18.52 -10.86
C ARG A 199 8.71 -18.64 -10.44
N PRO A 200 9.54 -19.42 -11.16
CA PRO A 200 10.96 -19.50 -10.86
C PRO A 200 11.60 -18.11 -11.02
N ALA A 201 12.42 -17.71 -10.05
CA ALA A 201 13.16 -16.46 -10.09
C ALA A 201 14.01 -16.40 -11.38
N PRO A 202 14.08 -15.25 -12.08
CA PRO A 202 15.00 -15.09 -13.19
C PRO A 202 16.43 -15.26 -12.68
N ASP A 203 17.17 -16.14 -13.34
CA ASP A 203 18.57 -16.43 -13.05
C ASP A 203 19.38 -15.13 -13.08
N ARG A 204 19.85 -14.68 -11.91
CA ARG A 204 20.65 -13.46 -11.76
C ARG A 204 22.07 -13.60 -12.33
N ASN A 205 22.39 -14.73 -12.96
CA ASN A 205 23.74 -15.08 -13.39
C ASN A 205 23.92 -15.26 -14.90
N THR A 206 23.00 -14.80 -15.75
CA THR A 206 23.25 -14.78 -17.21
C THR A 206 24.07 -13.55 -17.60
N PRO A 207 25.35 -13.68 -17.99
CA PRO A 207 26.11 -12.55 -18.49
C PRO A 207 25.52 -12.13 -19.85
N HIS A 208 25.13 -10.87 -19.96
CA HIS A 208 24.86 -10.22 -21.24
C HIS A 208 26.16 -10.24 -22.07
N GLN A 209 26.27 -11.17 -23.01
CA GLN A 209 27.26 -11.07 -24.07
C GLN A 209 26.74 -10.07 -25.12
N ALA A 210 27.62 -9.13 -25.44
CA ALA A 210 27.44 -8.03 -26.38
C ALA A 210 27.33 -8.51 -27.83
#